data_AF-X1B4D2-F1
#
_entry.id   AF-X1B4D2-F1
#
_cell.length_a   1.000
_cell.length_b   1.000
_cell.length_c   1.000
_cell.angle_alpha   90.00
_cell.angle_beta   90.00
_cell.angle_gamma   90.00
#
_symmetry.space_group_name_H-M   'P 1'
#
loop_
_entity.id
_entity.type
_entity.pdbx_description
1 polymer ?
#
loop_
_entity_poly.entity_id
_entity_poly.type
_entity_poly.pdbx_seq_one_letter_code
_entity_poly.pdbx_strand_id
1 'polypeptide(L)'
;ISSRVYGKKGLTPALMTQERVIPKITEDMRIRRLTPTECERLQGFPDNFTEGISDTQRYKCLGNAVTTNVITEIGKRLIEKNDK
;
A
#
# COMPACT_ATOMS: atom_id res chain seq x y z
N ILE A 1 16.27 -11.29 -6.42
CA ILE A 1 14.79 -11.11 -6.50
C ILE A 1 14.20 -11.70 -5.23
N SER A 2 13.35 -10.98 -4.49
CA SER A 2 12.77 -11.52 -3.24
C SER A 2 11.87 -12.71 -3.55
N SER A 3 12.21 -13.89 -3.01
CA SER A 3 11.43 -15.14 -3.08
C SER A 3 10.42 -15.27 -1.94
N ARG A 4 10.24 -14.23 -1.13
CA ARG A 4 9.37 -14.27 0.05
C ARG A 4 7.89 -14.25 -0.35
N VAL A 5 7.10 -15.07 0.34
CA VAL A 5 5.65 -15.15 0.22
C VAL A 5 5.06 -14.96 1.61
N TYR A 6 4.02 -14.14 1.71
CA TYR A 6 3.37 -13.77 2.97
C TYR A 6 2.01 -14.46 3.10
N GLY A 7 1.62 -14.78 4.34
CA GLY A 7 0.29 -15.28 4.65
C GLY A 7 -0.73 -14.15 4.78
N LYS A 8 -1.98 -14.38 4.37
CA LYS A 8 -3.07 -13.38 4.40
C LYS A 8 -3.41 -12.84 5.80
N LYS A 9 -3.17 -13.63 6.86
CA LYS A 9 -3.43 -13.25 8.25
C LYS A 9 -2.29 -12.45 8.90
N GLY A 10 -1.19 -12.22 8.18
CA GLY A 10 -0.03 -11.48 8.69
C GLY A 10 -0.04 -10.01 8.30
N LEU A 11 0.98 -9.28 8.76
CA LEU A 11 1.25 -7.92 8.29
C LEU A 11 1.96 -7.96 6.94
N THR A 12 1.60 -7.01 6.07
CA THR A 12 2.26 -6.83 4.77
C THR A 12 3.58 -6.08 5.00
N PRO A 13 4.68 -6.44 4.30
CA PRO A 13 5.89 -5.61 4.32
C PRO A 13 5.62 -4.23 3.69
N ALA A 14 6.57 -3.31 3.81
CA ALA A 14 6.49 -2.02 3.12
C ALA A 14 6.31 -2.22 1.61
N LEU A 15 5.35 -1.49 1.03
CA LEU A 15 5.18 -1.43 -0.41
C LEU A 15 6.39 -0.71 -1.02
N MET A 16 6.96 -1.28 -2.07
CA MET A 16 8.12 -0.71 -2.75
C MET A 16 7.78 -0.37 -4.20
N THR A 17 8.47 0.65 -4.71
CA THR A 17 8.26 1.27 -6.03
C THR A 17 8.46 0.32 -7.21
N GLN A 18 9.22 -0.78 -7.01
CA GLN A 18 9.58 -1.71 -8.07
C GLN A 18 8.63 -2.92 -8.12
N GLU A 19 8.08 -3.20 -9.30
CA GLU A 19 7.15 -4.33 -9.50
C GLU A 19 7.72 -5.68 -9.07
N ARG A 20 9.03 -5.88 -9.24
CA ARG A 20 9.71 -7.15 -8.88
C ARG A 20 9.70 -7.42 -7.37
N VAL A 21 9.31 -6.44 -6.57
CA VAL A 21 9.27 -6.52 -5.11
C VAL A 21 7.87 -6.30 -4.55
N ILE A 22 6.84 -6.30 -5.41
CA ILE A 22 5.44 -6.34 -4.97
C ILE A 22 5.25 -7.56 -4.06
N PRO A 23 4.66 -7.39 -2.87
CA PRO A 23 4.42 -8.50 -1.96
C PRO A 23 3.58 -9.59 -2.63
N LYS A 24 4.02 -10.84 -2.45
CA LYS A 24 3.30 -12.02 -2.91
C LYS A 24 2.59 -12.62 -1.73
N ILE A 25 1.33 -12.98 -1.92
CA ILE A 25 0.51 -13.67 -0.92
C ILE A 25 0.16 -15.07 -1.40
N THR A 26 -0.01 -15.98 -0.45
CA THR A 26 -0.56 -17.31 -0.70
C THR A 26 -2.04 -17.32 -0.37
N GLU A 27 -2.86 -17.76 -1.32
CA GLU A 27 -4.32 -17.88 -1.20
C GLU A 27 -4.73 -19.19 -1.87
N ASP A 28 -5.40 -20.08 -1.12
CA ASP A 28 -5.90 -21.38 -1.60
C ASP A 28 -4.87 -22.19 -2.41
N MET A 29 -3.67 -22.36 -1.84
CA MET A 29 -2.53 -23.07 -2.45
C MET A 29 -1.94 -22.40 -3.71
N ARG A 30 -2.32 -21.15 -4.02
CA ARG A 30 -1.79 -20.37 -5.14
C ARG A 30 -1.06 -19.12 -4.67
N ILE A 31 0.07 -18.83 -5.32
CA ILE A 31 0.84 -17.62 -5.05
C ILE A 31 0.45 -16.55 -6.07
N ARG A 32 -0.01 -15.39 -5.59
CA ARG A 32 -0.29 -14.22 -6.43
C ARG A 32 0.33 -12.96 -5.86
N ARG A 33 0.43 -11.93 -6.69
CA ARG A 33 0.82 -10.58 -6.25
C ARG A 33 -0.41 -9.84 -5.71
N LEU A 34 -0.17 -8.85 -4.86
CA LEU A 34 -1.20 -7.89 -4.50
C LEU A 34 -1.62 -7.07 -5.72
N THR A 35 -2.91 -6.85 -5.90
CA THR A 35 -3.44 -5.98 -6.96
C THR A 35 -3.21 -4.50 -6.63
N PRO A 36 -3.26 -3.59 -7.62
CA PRO A 36 -3.14 -2.16 -7.33
C PRO A 36 -4.20 -1.67 -6.34
N THR A 37 -5.45 -2.16 -6.44
CA THR A 37 -6.53 -1.83 -5.50
C THR A 37 -6.26 -2.36 -4.09
N GLU A 38 -5.66 -3.54 -3.94
CA GLU A 38 -5.22 -4.02 -2.61
C GLU A 38 -4.12 -3.13 -2.03
N CYS A 39 -3.19 -2.64 -2.86
CA CYS A 39 -2.16 -1.68 -2.45
C CYS A 39 -2.74 -0.31 -2.06
N GLU A 40 -3.78 0.17 -2.74
CA GLU A 40 -4.53 1.39 -2.36
C GLU A 40 -5.12 1.25 -0.96
N ARG A 41 -5.82 0.15 -0.71
CA ARG A 41 -6.41 -0.16 0.61
C ARG A 41 -5.36 -0.24 1.71
N LEU A 42 -4.19 -0.84 1.43
CA LEU A 42 -3.08 -0.91 2.39
C LEU A 42 -2.55 0.47 2.77
N GLN A 43 -2.55 1.42 1.82
CA GLN A 43 -2.17 2.81 2.08
C GLN A 43 -3.33 3.65 2.65
N GLY A 44 -4.53 3.09 2.75
CA GLY A 44 -5.74 3.79 3.23
C GLY A 44 -6.35 4.74 2.19
N PHE A 45 -6.08 4.53 0.89
CA PHE A 45 -6.78 5.21 -0.19
C PHE A 45 -8.14 4.55 -0.47
N PRO A 46 -9.12 5.30 -1.00
CA PRO A 46 -10.34 4.71 -1.56
C PRO A 46 -10.04 3.72 -2.68
N ASP A 47 -10.95 2.79 -2.90
CA ASP A 47 -10.86 1.84 -4.01
C ASP A 47 -10.82 2.58 -5.36
N ASN A 48 -9.89 2.19 -6.23
CA ASN A 48 -9.67 2.75 -7.56
C ASN A 48 -9.23 4.22 -7.58
N PHE A 49 -8.64 4.71 -6.49
CA PHE A 49 -8.11 6.08 -6.42
C PHE A 49 -7.07 6.39 -7.51
N THR A 50 -6.32 5.38 -7.97
CA THR A 50 -5.30 5.53 -9.03
C THR A 50 -5.76 4.97 -10.39
N GLU A 51 -7.07 4.85 -10.61
CA GLU A 51 -7.64 4.46 -11.89
C GLU A 51 -7.27 5.44 -13.02
N GLY A 52 -7.10 4.92 -14.23
CA GLY A 52 -6.63 5.70 -15.40
C GLY A 52 -5.11 5.74 -15.59
N ILE A 53 -4.33 5.17 -14.66
CA ILE A 53 -2.87 5.02 -14.75
C ILE A 53 -2.54 3.54 -15.02
N SER A 54 -1.45 3.27 -15.76
CA SER A 54 -0.99 1.88 -15.98
C SER A 54 -0.64 1.18 -14.66
N ASP A 55 -0.90 -0.13 -14.55
CA ASP A 55 -0.65 -0.88 -13.31
C ASP A 55 0.78 -0.71 -12.79
N THR A 56 1.77 -0.74 -13.68
CA THR A 56 3.18 -0.48 -13.35
C THR A 56 3.39 0.85 -12.67
N GLN A 57 2.77 1.91 -13.21
CA GLN A 57 2.85 3.24 -12.64
C GLN A 57 2.05 3.35 -11.34
N ARG A 58 0.90 2.68 -11.22
CA ARG A 58 0.12 2.61 -9.98
C ARG A 58 0.94 2.02 -8.83
N TYR A 59 1.61 0.88 -9.05
CA TYR A 59 2.51 0.29 -8.05
C TYR A 59 3.66 1.22 -7.66
N LYS A 60 4.23 1.94 -8.63
CA LYS A 60 5.29 2.94 -8.38
C LYS A 60 4.79 4.11 -7.55
N CYS A 61 3.60 4.65 -7.84
CA CYS A 61 2.99 5.72 -7.06
C CYS A 61 2.67 5.26 -5.63
N LEU A 62 2.04 4.09 -5.48
CA LEU A 62 1.64 3.55 -4.17
C LEU A 62 2.83 3.12 -3.30
N GLY A 63 3.94 2.70 -3.92
CA GLY A 63 5.19 2.39 -3.21
C GLY A 63 5.91 3.64 -2.67
N ASN A 64 5.74 4.80 -3.31
CA ASN A 64 6.27 6.08 -2.82
C ASN A 64 5.25 6.87 -1.98
N ALA A 65 4.01 6.41 -1.94
CA ALA A 65 2.94 7.08 -1.22
C ALA A 65 3.10 6.92 0.30
N VAL A 66 2.45 7.82 1.02
CA VAL A 66 2.34 7.78 2.48
C VAL A 66 0.95 7.27 2.87
N THR A 67 0.88 6.53 3.97
CA THR A 67 -0.38 5.98 4.48
C THR A 67 -1.27 7.11 5.01
N THR A 68 -2.47 7.23 4.46
CA THR A 68 -3.40 8.34 4.73
C THR A 68 -3.73 8.48 6.22
N ASN A 69 -4.02 7.35 6.88
CA ASN A 69 -4.35 7.29 8.31
C ASN A 69 -3.27 7.93 9.20
N VAL A 70 -1.99 7.72 8.86
CA VAL A 70 -0.86 8.27 9.63
C VAL A 70 -0.78 9.77 9.44
N ILE A 71 -0.94 10.26 8.21
CA ILE A 71 -0.91 11.69 7.91
C ILE A 71 -2.10 12.42 8.55
N THR A 72 -3.29 11.81 8.54
CA THR A 72 -4.48 12.38 9.20
C THR A 72 -4.24 12.58 10.70
N GLU A 73 -3.64 11.60 11.38
CA GLU A 73 -3.33 11.70 12.81
C GLU A 73 -2.26 12.77 13.10
N ILE A 74 -1.23 12.87 12.26
CA ILE A 74 -0.23 13.94 12.37
C ILE A 74 -0.89 15.31 12.20
N GLY A 75 -1.74 15.46 11.19
CA GLY A 75 -2.45 16.72 10.91
C GLY A 75 -3.31 17.20 12.08
N LYS A 76 -4.06 16.28 12.72
CA LYS A 76 -4.88 16.60 13.91
C LYS A 76 -4.02 17.17 15.04
N ARG A 77 -2.90 16.52 15.36
CA ARG A 77 -1.98 16.96 16.42
C ARG A 77 -1.32 18.31 16.14
N LEU A 78 -1.06 18.61 14.87
CA LEU A 78 -0.52 19.92 14.47
C LEU A 78 -1.55 21.03 14.68
N ILE A 79 -2.81 20.79 14.33
CA ILE A 79 -3.90 21.76 14.54
C ILE A 79 -4.13 21.99 16.03
N GLU A 80 -4.27 20.92 16.82
CA GLU A 80 -4.45 21.01 18.29
C GLU A 80 -3.33 21.78 19.00
N LYS A 81 -2.10 21.75 18.47
CA LYS A 81 -0.96 22.46 19.03
C LYS A 81 -0.95 23.94 18.65
N ASN A 82 -1.44 24.30 17.47
CA ASN A 82 -1.51 25.70 17.03
C ASN A 82 -2.66 26.48 17.70
N ASP A 83 -3.67 25.77 18.22
CA ASP A 83 -4.77 26.35 18.99
C ASP A 83 -4.46 26.49 20.50
N LYS A 84 -3.24 26.18 20.94
CA LYS A 84 -2.72 26.38 22.31
C LYS A 84 -1.65 27.47 22.34
#